data_AF-A0AA38BZ87-F1
#
_entry.id   AF-A0AA38BZ87-F1
#
_cell.length_a   1.000
_cell.length_b   1.000
_cell.length_c   1.000
_cell.angle_alpha   90.00
_cell.angle_beta   90.00
_cell.angle_gamma   90.00
#
_symmetry.space_group_name_H-M   'P 1'
#
loop_
_entity.id
_entity.type
_entity.pdbx_description
1 polymer ?
#
loop_
_entity_poly.entity_id
_entity_poly.type
_entity_poly.pdbx_seq_one_letter_code
_entity_poly.pdbx_strand_id
1 'polypeptide(L)' 'FFNTNNTAEYESLLLGMQAAKERGIKNLKVQGDAELVVNQVKRIYQVKNERLRHYRNA' A
#
# COMPACT_ATOMS: atom_id res chain seq x y z
N PHE A 1 4.45 9.40 -18.21
CA PHE A 1 4.23 8.06 -17.62
C PHE A 1 5.19 7.87 -16.45
N PHE A 2 4.77 8.25 -15.24
CA PHE A 2 5.62 8.31 -14.04
C PHE A 2 5.23 7.22 -13.03
N ASN A 3 5.13 5.96 -13.47
CA ASN A 3 4.82 4.86 -12.56
C ASN A 3 6.14 4.30 -12.02
N THR A 4 6.48 4.73 -10.81
CA THR A 4 7.60 4.18 -10.05
C THR A 4 7.18 2.85 -9.44
N ASN A 5 8.13 1.96 -9.16
CA ASN A 5 7.85 0.67 -8.52
C ASN A 5 6.99 0.85 -7.25
N ASN A 6 7.34 1.81 -6.40
CA ASN A 6 6.59 2.12 -5.18
C ASN A 6 5.12 2.48 -5.44
N THR A 7 4.81 3.13 -6.56
CA THR A 7 3.42 3.48 -6.92
C THR A 7 2.63 2.22 -7.27
N ALA A 8 3.21 1.34 -8.09
CA ALA A 8 2.59 0.06 -8.46
C ALA A 8 2.35 -0.84 -7.24
N GLU A 9 3.28 -0.85 -6.28
CA GLU A 9 3.16 -1.61 -5.03
C GLU A 9 2.08 -1.07 -4.09
N TYR A 10 1.89 0.25 -4.04
CA TYR A 10 0.75 0.82 -3.31
C TYR A 10 -0.59 0.49 -3.98
N GLU A 11 -0.64 0.55 -5.31
CA GLU A 11 -1.85 0.21 -6.07
C GLU A 11 -2.22 -1.26 -5.91
N SER A 12 -1.26 -2.17 -6.02
CA SER A 12 -1.48 -3.61 -5.83
C SER A 12 -1.99 -3.91 -4.40
N LEU A 13 -1.42 -3.25 -3.39
CA LEU A 13 -1.85 -3.36 -2.01
C LEU A 13 -3.30 -2.90 -1.81
N LEU A 14 -3.65 -1.71 -2.29
CA LEU A 14 -5.01 -1.16 -2.14
C LEU A 14 -6.06 -2.02 -2.84
N LEU A 15 -5.76 -2.48 -4.07
CA LEU A 15 -6.65 -3.36 -4.81
C LEU A 15 -6.85 -4.70 -4.09
N GLY A 16 -5.78 -5.29 -3.55
CA GLY A 16 -5.86 -6.52 -2.77
C GLY A 16 -6.70 -6.35 -1.49
N MET A 17 -6.55 -5.23 -0.78
CA MET A 17 -7.34 -4.91 0.40
C MET A 17 -8.83 -4.70 0.07
N GLN A 18 -9.13 -3.97 -1.01
CA GLN A 18 -10.51 -3.76 -1.47
C GLN A 18 -11.17 -5.09 -1.85
N ALA A 19 -10.46 -5.93 -2.59
CA ALA A 19 -10.91 -7.27 -2.97
C ALA A 19 -11.19 -8.17 -1.75
N ALA A 20 -10.37 -8.08 -0.69
CA ALA A 20 -10.59 -8.82 0.54
C ALA A 20 -11.82 -8.31 1.31
N LYS A 21 -12.01 -7.00 1.36
CA LYS A 21 -13.18 -6.35 1.97
C LYS A 21 -14.49 -6.76 1.30
N GLU A 22 -14.52 -6.76 -0.04
CA GLU A 22 -15.69 -7.19 -0.83
C GLU A 22 -16.06 -8.66 -0.58
N ARG A 23 -15.09 -9.50 -0.24
CA ARG A 23 -15.29 -10.92 0.11
C ARG A 23 -15.63 -11.15 1.58
N GLY A 24 -15.77 -10.09 2.37
CA GLY A 24 -16.07 -10.19 3.81
C GLY A 24 -14.93 -10.76 4.65
N ILE A 25 -13.69 -10.74 4.14
CA ILE A 25 -12.52 -11.21 4.89
C ILE A 25 -12.25 -10.23 6.03
N LYS A 26 -12.29 -10.74 7.27
CA LYS A 26 -12.10 -9.94 8.49
C LYS A 26 -10.63 -9.80 8.90
N ASN A 27 -9.83 -10.83 8.61
CA ASN A 27 -8.42 -10.90 8.97
C ASN A 27 -7.59 -11.20 7.73
N LEU A 28 -6.69 -10.29 7.36
CA LEU A 28 -5.82 -10.43 6.21
C LEU A 28 -4.36 -10.33 6.65
N LYS A 29 -3.53 -11.28 6.20
CA LYS A 29 -2.08 -11.17 6.29
C LYS A 29 -1.55 -10.69 4.94
N VAL A 30 -1.00 -9.48 4.93
CA VAL A 30 -0.39 -8.88 3.73
C VAL A 30 1.13 -9.09 3.79
N GLN A 31 1.73 -9.53 2.69
CA GLN A 31 3.17 -9.66 2.52
C GLN A 31 3.58 -8.95 1.23
N GLY A 32 4.62 -8.15 1.30
CA GLY A 32 5.22 -7.46 0.16
C GLY A 32 6.74 -7.44 0.33
N ASP A 33 7.45 -7.42 -0.78
CA ASP A 33 8.90 -7.32 -0.89
C ASP A 33 9.39 -5.86 -0.91
N ALA A 34 8.51 -4.91 -1.23
CA ALA A 34 8.78 -3.48 -1.20
C ALA A 34 8.93 -2.93 0.23
N GLU A 35 10.14 -3.04 0.79
CA GLU A 35 10.48 -2.59 2.16
C GLU A 35 9.97 -1.18 2.47
N LEU A 36 10.14 -0.23 1.55
CA LEU A 36 9.68 1.15 1.73
C LEU A 36 8.16 1.22 1.93
N VAL A 37 7.38 0.54 1.08
CA VAL A 37 5.91 0.54 1.16
C VAL A 37 5.46 -0.16 2.43
N VAL A 38 6.04 -1.33 2.73
CA VAL A 38 5.77 -2.09 3.96
C VAL A 38 6.03 -1.25 5.20
N ASN A 39 7.18 -0.57 5.28
CA ASN A 39 7.53 0.25 6.44
C ASN A 39 6.70 1.53 6.54
N GLN A 40 6.28 2.12 5.43
CA GLN A 40 5.38 3.29 5.44
C GLN A 40 3.95 2.93 5.88
N VAL A 41 3.42 1.79 5.42
CA VAL A 41 2.11 1.26 5.84
C VAL A 41 2.13 0.90 7.33
N LYS A 42 3.21 0.27 7.80
CA LYS A 42 3.47 0.02 9.23
C LYS A 42 3.74 1.29 10.06
N ARG A 43 3.76 2.47 9.43
CA ARG A 43 4.08 3.77 10.05
C ARG A 43 5.48 3.87 10.67
N ILE A 44 6.38 2.95 10.32
CA ILE A 44 7.79 2.99 10.70
C ILE A 44 8.51 4.11 9.95
N TYR A 45 8.18 4.26 8.65
CA TYR A 45 8.74 5.31 7.80
C TYR A 45 7.73 6.43 7.54
N GLN A 46 8.21 7.66 7.57
CA GLN A 46 7.44 8.82 7.16
C GLN A 46 7.32 8.86 5.64
N VAL A 47 6.12 9.17 5.14
CA VAL A 47 5.88 9.41 3.72
C VAL A 47 6.15 10.88 3.41
N LYS A 48 7.29 11.17 2.78
CA LYS A 48 7.67 12.52 2.36
C LYS A 48 7.21 12.88 0.94
N ASN A 49 7.00 11.89 0.09
CA ASN A 49 6.50 12.11 -1.26
C ASN A 49 4.99 12.38 -1.19
N GLU A 50 4.53 13.51 -1.73
CA GLU A 50 3.12 13.90 -1.71
C GLU A 50 2.20 12.88 -2.39
N ARG A 51 2.63 12.34 -3.54
CA ARG A 51 1.87 11.31 -4.26
C ARG A 51 1.68 10.05 -3.42
N LEU A 52 2.75 9.54 -2.82
CA LEU A 52 2.66 8.36 -1.93
C LEU A 52 1.84 8.63 -0.67
N ARG A 53 1.75 9.90 -0.25
CA ARG A 53 0.92 10.31 0.89
C ARG A 53 -0.56 10.10 0.62
N HIS A 54 -1.01 10.32 -0.62
CA HIS A 54 -2.37 10.01 -1.01
C HIS A 54 -2.68 8.52 -0.88
N TYR A 55 -1.78 7.63 -1.33
CA TYR A 55 -1.98 6.19 -1.20
C TYR A 55 -1.99 5.70 0.25
N ARG A 56 -1.10 6.22 1.11
CA ARG A 56 -1.08 5.83 2.53
C ARG A 56 -2.34 6.26 3.29
N ASN A 57 -2.94 7.37 2.88
CA ASN A 57 -4.11 7.96 3.54
C ASN A 57 -5.45 7.49 2.94
N ALA A 58 -5.42 6.69 1.87
CA ALA A 58 -6.60 6.09 1.25
C ALA A 58 -7.16 4.95 2.11
#